data_AF-A0A9E5EKC9-F1
#
_entry.id   AF-A0A9E5EKC9-F1
#
_cell.length_a   1.000
_cell.length_b   1.000
_cell.length_c   1.000
_cell.angle_alpha   90.00
_cell.angle_beta   90.00
_cell.angle_gamma   90.00
#
_symmetry.space_group_name_H-M   'P 1'
#
loop_
_entity.id
_entity.type
_entity.pdbx_description
1 polymer ?
#
loop_
_entity_poly.entity_id
_entity_poly.type
_entity_poly.pdbx_seq_one_letter_code
_entity_poly.pdbx_strand_id
1 'polypeptide(L)'
;AGGTVAFTGVLSGTGNVTIGGLGTVLLNTNNTFSGIVTVNSGATVSVAVMGTNTNSTTVSSLGIGSTTNGKITLNGGTIRYTGAGEYASNAISFTSSGGTIDASGTGAISLRKGSGGAGLTQNANVTITLSGTNAMTNMYNAVITNATGFATTVAKTGTGNWELTGSSTYTGGLDIYAGRIVVGGGAEITNSLGAGEVRIYNGGGIRSSGTVTRVDSTNHVYKLGGSNYIDWMDIGKVTLTNNTTVIGNTAIGGETIPVSGNSTTTTLGSNTGIQESGGPFSLTKSGANSVLILNGANSYSGGTFVTSGTLNVTNTGTLGSASSAVTVSGGTLDLGAAARTNATVTVSGGTLQNGSFSATTVNITGGTIANTVTNTAATINISGGTLGTSALSASSAFNYGGGATGISTVALGGAGRFYLTNSTLTLSDNFNTLTGG
;
A
#
# COMPACT_ATOMS: atom_id res chain seq x y z
N ALA A 1 -22.14 -35.68 -4.02
CA ALA A 1 -21.92 -34.23 -3.88
C ALA A 1 -20.67 -34.00 -3.02
N GLY A 2 -19.70 -33.22 -3.50
CA GLY A 2 -18.66 -32.51 -2.71
C GLY A 2 -17.74 -33.27 -1.75
N GLY A 3 -17.76 -34.61 -1.71
CA GLY A 3 -17.00 -35.40 -0.74
C GLY A 3 -15.48 -35.39 -0.96
N THR A 4 -14.75 -35.87 0.05
CA THR A 4 -13.33 -36.22 -0.10
C THR A 4 -13.21 -37.70 -0.42
N VAL A 5 -12.49 -38.03 -1.49
CA VAL A 5 -12.15 -39.40 -1.85
C VAL A 5 -10.65 -39.59 -1.61
N ALA A 6 -10.29 -40.49 -0.71
CA ALA A 6 -8.90 -40.83 -0.46
C ALA A 6 -8.46 -41.99 -1.34
N PHE A 7 -7.44 -41.76 -2.16
CA PHE A 7 -6.76 -42.83 -2.86
C PHE A 7 -5.56 -43.28 -2.03
N THR A 8 -5.57 -44.55 -1.61
CA THR A 8 -4.54 -45.13 -0.74
C THR A 8 -3.57 -46.05 -1.49
N GLY A 9 -3.84 -46.35 -2.76
CA GLY A 9 -2.96 -47.14 -3.60
C GLY A 9 -1.76 -46.36 -4.13
N VAL A 10 -0.94 -47.03 -4.95
CA VAL A 10 0.12 -46.41 -5.75
C VAL A 10 -0.34 -46.39 -7.21
N LEU A 11 -0.49 -45.21 -7.78
CA LEU A 11 -0.68 -45.02 -9.22
C LEU A 11 0.67 -45.18 -9.94
N SER A 12 0.71 -46.01 -10.97
CA SER A 12 1.92 -46.35 -11.73
C SER A 12 1.67 -46.36 -13.24
N GLY A 13 2.74 -46.33 -14.03
CA GLY A 13 2.70 -46.40 -15.49
C GLY A 13 2.87 -45.05 -16.18
N THR A 14 2.62 -45.01 -17.49
CA THR A 14 2.88 -43.81 -18.32
C THR A 14 1.63 -42.97 -18.60
N GLY A 15 0.46 -43.43 -18.15
CA GLY A 15 -0.82 -42.77 -18.40
C GLY A 15 -0.96 -41.43 -17.68
N ASN A 16 -1.75 -40.54 -18.27
CA ASN A 16 -2.15 -39.27 -17.64
C ASN A 16 -3.20 -39.53 -16.54
N VAL A 17 -3.22 -38.66 -15.54
CA VAL A 17 -4.21 -38.65 -14.45
C VAL A 17 -5.11 -37.45 -14.61
N THR A 18 -6.41 -37.68 -14.82
CA THR A 18 -7.41 -36.61 -14.90
C THR A 18 -8.30 -36.64 -13.67
N ILE A 19 -8.36 -35.51 -12.98
CA ILE A 19 -9.14 -35.31 -11.76
C ILE A 19 -10.29 -34.35 -12.11
N GLY A 20 -11.53 -34.82 -11.96
CA GLY A 20 -12.72 -34.07 -12.32
C GLY A 20 -13.87 -34.31 -11.34
N GLY A 21 -15.00 -33.67 -11.60
CA GLY A 21 -16.16 -33.68 -10.71
C GLY A 21 -16.02 -32.73 -9.53
N LEU A 22 -17.08 -32.62 -8.72
CA LEU A 22 -17.08 -31.77 -7.53
C LEU A 22 -16.48 -32.53 -6.34
N GLY A 23 -15.51 -31.93 -5.64
CA GLY A 23 -14.96 -32.49 -4.40
C GLY A 23 -13.43 -32.51 -4.36
N THR A 24 -12.89 -33.24 -3.38
CA THR A 24 -11.44 -33.36 -3.18
C THR A 24 -10.98 -34.80 -3.38
N VAL A 25 -9.94 -35.01 -4.18
CA VAL A 25 -9.20 -36.28 -4.27
C VAL A 25 -7.92 -36.13 -3.46
N LEU A 26 -7.71 -37.01 -2.48
CA LEU A 26 -6.49 -37.06 -1.68
C LEU A 26 -5.50 -38.05 -2.31
N LEU A 27 -4.35 -37.55 -2.74
CA LEU A 27 -3.23 -38.35 -3.27
C LEU A 27 -2.03 -38.20 -2.33
N ASN A 28 -2.08 -38.76 -1.12
CA ASN A 28 -1.01 -38.56 -0.14
C ASN A 28 0.11 -39.61 -0.18
N THR A 29 -0.12 -40.75 -0.83
CA THR A 29 0.92 -41.75 -1.09
C THR A 29 1.85 -41.29 -2.22
N ASN A 30 3.13 -41.69 -2.16
CA ASN A 30 4.04 -41.47 -3.29
C ASN A 30 3.64 -42.37 -4.45
N ASN A 31 3.46 -41.75 -5.61
CA ASN A 31 3.03 -42.39 -6.84
C ASN A 31 4.22 -42.51 -7.82
N THR A 32 4.16 -43.49 -8.73
CA THR A 32 5.23 -43.80 -9.70
C THR A 32 4.83 -43.54 -11.15
N PHE A 33 3.64 -43.02 -11.41
CA PHE A 33 3.23 -42.68 -12.77
C PHE A 33 4.03 -41.49 -13.33
N SER A 34 4.32 -41.51 -14.63
CA SER A 34 5.08 -40.44 -15.31
C SER A 34 4.21 -39.46 -16.09
N GLY A 35 2.94 -39.79 -16.36
CA GLY A 35 2.02 -38.93 -17.12
C GLY A 35 1.66 -37.62 -16.42
N ILE A 36 0.95 -36.75 -17.15
CA ILE A 36 0.52 -35.43 -16.70
C ILE A 36 -0.68 -35.56 -15.75
N VAL A 37 -0.76 -34.69 -14.74
CA VAL A 37 -1.92 -34.53 -13.87
C VAL A 37 -2.75 -33.34 -14.36
N THR A 38 -3.99 -33.60 -14.78
CA THR A 38 -4.96 -32.56 -15.16
C THR A 38 -6.03 -32.43 -14.10
N VAL A 39 -6.25 -31.22 -13.59
CA VAL A 39 -7.30 -30.93 -12.59
C VAL A 39 -8.36 -30.03 -13.22
N ASN A 40 -9.55 -30.58 -13.46
CA ASN A 40 -10.66 -29.89 -14.08
C ASN A 40 -11.45 -29.02 -13.10
N SER A 41 -12.20 -28.08 -13.65
CA SER A 41 -13.06 -27.17 -12.90
C SER A 41 -13.97 -27.89 -11.91
N GLY A 42 -14.07 -27.31 -10.71
CA GLY A 42 -14.82 -27.86 -9.57
C GLY A 42 -14.09 -28.95 -8.78
N ALA A 43 -13.00 -29.53 -9.31
CA ALA A 43 -12.23 -30.56 -8.62
C ALA A 43 -11.06 -29.96 -7.83
N THR A 44 -10.73 -30.61 -6.70
CA THR A 44 -9.50 -30.36 -5.97
C THR A 44 -8.68 -31.63 -5.86
N VAL A 45 -7.36 -31.55 -6.09
CA VAL A 45 -6.41 -32.59 -5.68
C VAL A 45 -5.62 -32.10 -4.49
N SER A 46 -5.64 -32.87 -3.39
CA SER A 46 -4.90 -32.56 -2.18
C SER A 46 -3.69 -33.48 -2.05
N VAL A 47 -2.52 -32.89 -1.84
CA VAL A 47 -1.23 -33.59 -1.82
C VAL A 47 -0.34 -33.12 -0.67
N ALA A 48 0.46 -34.03 -0.13
CA ALA A 48 1.48 -33.72 0.86
C ALA A 48 2.85 -33.41 0.22
N VAL A 49 3.12 -33.94 -0.98
CA VAL A 49 4.39 -33.77 -1.71
C VAL A 49 4.10 -33.44 -3.18
N MET A 50 4.24 -32.18 -3.57
CA MET A 50 3.90 -31.70 -4.92
C MET A 50 4.94 -32.07 -5.98
N GLY A 51 6.21 -32.32 -5.62
CA GLY A 51 7.28 -32.81 -6.49
C GLY A 51 8.63 -32.18 -6.19
N THR A 52 9.52 -32.91 -5.51
CA THR A 52 10.67 -32.36 -4.78
C THR A 52 11.97 -32.12 -5.58
N ASN A 53 12.06 -32.44 -6.87
CA ASN A 53 13.36 -32.41 -7.56
C ASN A 53 13.25 -32.44 -9.10
N THR A 54 14.15 -31.69 -9.75
CA THR A 54 14.49 -31.69 -11.20
C THR A 54 14.85 -33.06 -11.81
N ASN A 55 15.09 -34.10 -11.01
CA ASN A 55 15.50 -35.40 -11.51
C ASN A 55 14.29 -36.33 -11.75
N SER A 56 14.19 -36.86 -12.97
CA SER A 56 13.09 -37.68 -13.51
C SER A 56 12.90 -39.06 -12.83
N THR A 57 13.40 -39.25 -11.62
CA THR A 57 13.32 -40.50 -10.84
C THR A 57 12.74 -40.31 -9.44
N THR A 58 12.55 -39.06 -8.98
CA THR A 58 12.01 -38.80 -7.64
C THR A 58 10.48 -38.90 -7.65
N VAL A 59 9.94 -39.80 -6.82
CA VAL A 59 8.50 -40.00 -6.67
C VAL A 59 7.88 -38.96 -5.73
N SER A 60 6.65 -38.56 -6.03
CA SER A 60 5.87 -37.59 -5.25
C SER A 60 4.42 -38.03 -5.17
N SER A 61 3.58 -37.29 -4.44
CA SER A 61 2.12 -37.47 -4.49
C SER A 61 1.57 -37.40 -5.92
N LEU A 62 2.25 -36.69 -6.81
CA LEU A 62 1.83 -36.49 -8.20
C LEU A 62 2.63 -37.33 -9.19
N GLY A 63 3.29 -38.39 -8.74
CA GLY A 63 4.08 -39.25 -9.61
C GLY A 63 5.53 -38.77 -9.78
N ILE A 64 6.18 -39.29 -10.81
CA ILE A 64 7.53 -38.91 -11.21
C ILE A 64 7.51 -37.52 -11.85
N GLY A 65 8.40 -36.62 -11.40
CA GLY A 65 8.50 -35.25 -11.90
C GLY A 65 8.94 -35.15 -13.38
N SER A 66 8.56 -34.05 -14.04
CA SER A 66 8.95 -33.74 -15.42
C SER A 66 9.46 -32.30 -15.52
N THR A 67 10.62 -32.11 -16.16
CA THR A 67 11.28 -30.80 -16.30
C THR A 67 10.88 -30.03 -17.55
N THR A 68 10.19 -30.67 -18.51
CA THR A 68 10.07 -30.11 -19.87
C THR A 68 8.70 -29.54 -20.25
N ASN A 69 7.60 -29.85 -19.55
CA ASN A 69 6.35 -29.06 -19.59
C ASN A 69 5.25 -29.63 -18.68
N GLY A 70 4.65 -28.76 -17.86
CA GLY A 70 3.32 -28.92 -17.25
C GLY A 70 2.98 -30.27 -16.64
N LYS A 71 3.81 -30.79 -15.71
CA LYS A 71 3.44 -31.99 -14.93
C LYS A 71 2.04 -31.86 -14.33
N ILE A 72 1.65 -30.63 -14.00
CA ILE A 72 0.32 -30.27 -13.53
C ILE A 72 -0.31 -29.32 -14.55
N THR A 73 -1.52 -29.64 -15.01
CA THR A 73 -2.38 -28.75 -15.80
C THR A 73 -3.63 -28.43 -14.99
N LEU A 74 -3.81 -27.16 -14.64
CA LEU A 74 -5.03 -26.67 -14.01
C LEU A 74 -5.98 -26.16 -15.08
N ASN A 75 -7.15 -26.80 -15.18
CA ASN A 75 -8.23 -26.48 -16.10
C ASN A 75 -9.45 -25.98 -15.32
N GLY A 76 -9.26 -24.91 -14.55
CA GLY A 76 -10.21 -24.35 -13.59
C GLY A 76 -10.23 -25.07 -12.23
N GLY A 77 -9.48 -26.16 -12.08
CA GLY A 77 -9.40 -26.93 -10.85
C GLY A 77 -8.42 -26.37 -9.81
N THR A 78 -8.36 -27.03 -8.65
CA THR A 78 -7.47 -26.66 -7.54
C THR A 78 -6.44 -27.74 -7.25
N ILE A 79 -5.18 -27.34 -7.11
CA ILE A 79 -4.17 -28.15 -6.43
C ILE A 79 -3.95 -27.61 -5.01
N ARG A 80 -4.16 -28.45 -4.00
CA ARG A 80 -3.96 -28.12 -2.59
C ARG A 80 -2.73 -28.81 -2.04
N TYR A 81 -1.77 -28.01 -1.58
CA TYR A 81 -0.63 -28.47 -0.81
C TYR A 81 -0.99 -28.55 0.68
N THR A 82 -0.66 -29.66 1.32
CA THR A 82 -0.94 -29.94 2.75
C THR A 82 0.30 -30.42 3.52
N GLY A 83 1.48 -30.37 2.89
CA GLY A 83 2.73 -30.89 3.47
C GLY A 83 3.39 -29.97 4.50
N ALA A 84 4.49 -30.47 5.07
CA ALA A 84 5.27 -29.82 6.13
C ALA A 84 6.29 -28.78 5.65
N GLY A 85 6.27 -28.44 4.37
CA GLY A 85 7.23 -27.57 3.70
C GLY A 85 7.98 -28.30 2.59
N GLU A 86 8.11 -27.66 1.43
CA GLU A 86 8.68 -28.30 0.24
C GLU A 86 9.24 -27.29 -0.75
N TYR A 87 10.33 -27.65 -1.43
CA TYR A 87 10.74 -27.03 -2.69
C TYR A 87 10.18 -27.84 -3.84
N ALA A 88 9.10 -27.37 -4.45
CA ALA A 88 8.46 -28.08 -5.54
C ALA A 88 8.95 -27.57 -6.90
N SER A 89 9.40 -28.49 -7.75
CA SER A 89 9.94 -28.22 -9.09
C SER A 89 8.99 -28.63 -10.22
N ASN A 90 7.86 -29.27 -9.90
CA ASN A 90 6.88 -29.66 -10.91
C ASN A 90 6.26 -28.42 -11.56
N ALA A 91 6.36 -28.34 -12.88
CA ALA A 91 5.78 -27.24 -13.65
C ALA A 91 4.25 -27.28 -13.60
N ILE A 92 3.65 -26.11 -13.35
CA ILE A 92 2.19 -25.90 -13.37
C ILE A 92 1.86 -25.09 -14.62
N SER A 93 0.93 -25.60 -15.42
CA SER A 93 0.33 -24.94 -16.57
C SER A 93 -1.13 -24.62 -16.28
N PHE A 94 -1.64 -23.55 -16.89
CA PHE A 94 -3.03 -23.13 -16.75
C PHE A 94 -3.69 -23.09 -18.12
N THR A 95 -4.91 -23.59 -18.21
CA THR A 95 -5.76 -23.39 -19.39
C THR A 95 -6.47 -22.03 -19.31
N SER A 96 -7.26 -21.68 -20.33
CA SER A 96 -8.13 -20.51 -20.30
C SER A 96 -9.18 -20.53 -19.18
N SER A 97 -9.46 -21.69 -18.57
CA SER A 97 -10.33 -21.78 -17.38
C SER A 97 -9.63 -21.36 -16.09
N GLY A 98 -8.33 -21.04 -16.13
CA GLY A 98 -7.53 -20.67 -14.98
C GLY A 98 -7.26 -21.84 -14.03
N GLY A 99 -7.03 -21.53 -12.76
CA GLY A 99 -6.76 -22.56 -11.77
C GLY A 99 -6.34 -21.98 -10.43
N THR A 100 -6.41 -22.82 -9.39
CA THR A 100 -6.04 -22.44 -8.04
C THR A 100 -4.88 -23.27 -7.52
N ILE A 101 -3.88 -22.59 -6.97
CA ILE A 101 -2.83 -23.17 -6.15
C ILE A 101 -3.14 -22.80 -4.69
N ASP A 102 -3.44 -23.80 -3.87
CA ASP A 102 -3.86 -23.64 -2.48
C ASP A 102 -2.74 -24.13 -1.55
N ALA A 103 -2.06 -23.21 -0.87
CA ALA A 103 -1.03 -23.52 0.12
C ALA A 103 -1.63 -23.59 1.53
N SER A 104 -2.11 -24.78 1.91
CA SER A 104 -2.72 -25.06 3.22
C SER A 104 -1.95 -26.12 4.01
N GLY A 105 -0.65 -26.22 3.75
CA GLY A 105 0.27 -27.09 4.47
C GLY A 105 0.67 -26.56 5.83
N THR A 106 1.22 -27.45 6.66
CA THR A 106 1.81 -27.07 7.95
C THR A 106 3.15 -26.37 7.79
N GLY A 107 3.80 -26.47 6.63
CA GLY A 107 4.96 -25.66 6.26
C GLY A 107 4.80 -24.96 4.90
N ALA A 108 5.72 -24.04 4.61
CA ALA A 108 5.68 -23.23 3.40
C ALA A 108 6.04 -24.04 2.15
N ILE A 109 5.26 -23.89 1.08
CA ILE A 109 5.65 -24.38 -0.24
C ILE A 109 6.45 -23.32 -1.00
N SER A 110 7.57 -23.72 -1.61
CA SER A 110 8.34 -22.91 -2.55
C SER A 110 8.24 -23.53 -3.94
N LEU A 111 7.42 -22.92 -4.79
CA LEU A 111 7.28 -23.30 -6.19
C LEU A 111 8.40 -22.65 -6.98
N ARG A 112 9.39 -23.44 -7.40
CA ARG A 112 10.51 -22.96 -8.20
C ARG A 112 10.52 -23.54 -9.62
N LYS A 113 10.27 -22.70 -10.64
CA LYS A 113 10.71 -22.98 -12.01
C LYS A 113 12.01 -22.23 -12.31
N GLY A 114 13.01 -22.95 -12.82
CA GLY A 114 14.13 -22.35 -13.53
C GLY A 114 13.65 -21.85 -14.88
N SER A 115 13.77 -20.54 -15.12
CA SER A 115 13.70 -19.87 -16.43
C SER A 115 12.77 -20.51 -17.47
N GLY A 116 11.46 -20.23 -17.39
CA GLY A 116 10.56 -20.63 -18.49
C GLY A 116 9.06 -20.51 -18.24
N GLY A 117 8.58 -19.61 -17.38
CA GLY A 117 7.16 -19.25 -17.23
C GLY A 117 6.18 -20.38 -16.85
N ALA A 118 5.03 -20.02 -16.29
CA ALA A 118 3.87 -20.90 -16.40
C ALA A 118 3.53 -21.04 -17.90
N GLY A 119 3.40 -22.27 -18.41
CA GLY A 119 2.97 -22.48 -19.78
C GLY A 119 1.52 -22.03 -19.89
N LEU A 120 1.30 -20.81 -20.37
CA LEU A 120 -0.02 -20.23 -20.58
C LEU A 120 -0.46 -20.55 -22.02
N THR A 121 -1.17 -21.66 -22.20
CA THR A 121 -1.84 -21.99 -23.46
C THR A 121 -3.24 -21.38 -23.42
N GLN A 122 -3.39 -20.10 -23.76
CA GLN A 122 -4.64 -19.37 -23.52
C GLN A 122 -5.18 -18.69 -24.78
N ASN A 123 -6.49 -18.83 -24.97
CA ASN A 123 -7.29 -18.16 -25.99
C ASN A 123 -8.36 -17.23 -25.39
N ALA A 124 -8.19 -16.86 -24.11
CA ALA A 124 -9.09 -15.99 -23.37
C ALA A 124 -8.33 -15.31 -22.22
N ASN A 125 -8.94 -14.27 -21.64
CA ASN A 125 -8.47 -13.72 -20.37
C ASN A 125 -8.52 -14.80 -19.29
N VAL A 126 -7.52 -14.84 -18.42
CA VAL A 126 -7.43 -15.86 -17.36
C VAL A 126 -7.27 -15.24 -16.00
N THR A 127 -7.69 -15.96 -14.96
CA THR A 127 -7.28 -15.71 -13.58
C THR A 127 -6.48 -16.89 -13.03
N ILE A 128 -5.28 -16.61 -12.54
CA ILE A 128 -4.48 -17.54 -11.72
C ILE A 128 -4.76 -17.21 -10.26
N THR A 129 -5.22 -18.18 -9.49
CA THR A 129 -5.53 -17.97 -8.07
C THR A 129 -4.46 -18.58 -7.18
N LEU A 130 -3.87 -17.76 -6.32
CA LEU A 130 -3.04 -18.16 -5.20
C LEU A 130 -3.90 -18.13 -3.93
N SER A 131 -4.03 -19.26 -3.25
CA SER A 131 -4.94 -19.46 -2.12
C SER A 131 -4.25 -20.17 -0.96
N GLY A 132 -5.02 -20.46 0.08
CA GLY A 132 -4.61 -21.28 1.21
C GLY A 132 -4.50 -20.52 2.52
N THR A 133 -4.23 -21.29 3.58
CA THR A 133 -4.24 -20.83 4.97
C THR A 133 -2.85 -20.74 5.59
N ASN A 134 -1.81 -21.19 4.89
CA ASN A 134 -0.46 -21.18 5.44
C ASN A 134 0.06 -19.75 5.61
N ALA A 135 0.32 -19.36 6.86
CA ALA A 135 0.75 -18.00 7.23
C ALA A 135 2.27 -17.77 7.04
N MET A 136 3.05 -18.81 6.74
CA MET A 136 4.44 -18.63 6.34
C MET A 136 4.51 -18.10 4.91
N THR A 137 5.71 -17.73 4.47
CA THR A 137 5.92 -17.21 3.12
C THR A 137 5.91 -18.34 2.09
N ASN A 138 4.75 -18.60 1.47
CA ASN A 138 4.66 -19.53 0.33
C ASN A 138 5.15 -18.83 -0.93
N MET A 139 6.12 -19.39 -1.62
CA MET A 139 6.79 -18.70 -2.73
C MET A 139 6.27 -19.20 -4.07
N TYR A 140 5.86 -18.27 -4.93
CA TYR A 140 5.62 -18.49 -6.35
C TYR A 140 6.68 -17.73 -7.15
N ASN A 141 7.71 -18.45 -7.63
CA ASN A 141 8.84 -17.80 -8.28
C ASN A 141 8.68 -17.61 -9.79
N ALA A 142 7.65 -18.22 -10.40
CA ALA A 142 7.56 -18.28 -11.84
C ALA A 142 7.14 -16.92 -12.41
N VAL A 143 7.68 -16.58 -13.58
CA VAL A 143 7.24 -15.41 -14.33
C VAL A 143 5.82 -15.64 -14.83
N ILE A 144 4.92 -14.70 -14.53
CA ILE A 144 3.54 -14.68 -15.02
C ILE A 144 3.45 -13.62 -16.12
N THR A 145 3.06 -14.03 -17.32
CA THR A 145 2.88 -13.16 -18.49
C THR A 145 1.45 -13.18 -18.98
N ASN A 146 1.14 -12.35 -19.96
CA ASN A 146 -0.08 -12.48 -20.75
C ASN A 146 0.09 -13.56 -21.83
N ALA A 147 -1.05 -14.08 -22.32
CA ALA A 147 -1.10 -14.70 -23.65
C ALA A 147 -1.32 -13.60 -24.70
N THR A 148 -0.91 -13.84 -25.95
CA THR A 148 -1.07 -12.87 -27.03
C THR A 148 -2.54 -12.47 -27.18
N GLY A 149 -2.84 -11.18 -27.02
CA GLY A 149 -4.19 -10.63 -27.13
C GLY A 149 -5.09 -10.78 -25.89
N PHE A 150 -4.61 -11.41 -24.82
CA PHE A 150 -5.42 -11.68 -23.62
C PHE A 150 -4.72 -11.28 -22.33
N ALA A 151 -5.49 -10.72 -21.39
CA ALA A 151 -4.99 -10.30 -20.10
C ALA A 151 -4.96 -11.49 -19.12
N THR A 152 -3.89 -11.57 -18.33
CA THR A 152 -3.80 -12.46 -17.17
C THR A 152 -3.99 -11.65 -15.89
N THR A 153 -4.90 -12.11 -15.04
CA THR A 153 -5.12 -11.59 -13.69
C THR A 153 -4.54 -12.58 -12.68
N VAL A 154 -3.91 -12.05 -11.63
CA VAL A 154 -3.51 -12.86 -10.47
C VAL A 154 -4.47 -12.53 -9.33
N ALA A 155 -5.11 -13.55 -8.76
CA ALA A 155 -5.98 -13.40 -7.60
C ALA A 155 -5.33 -14.02 -6.37
N LYS A 156 -5.34 -13.31 -5.24
CA LYS A 156 -4.94 -13.80 -3.94
C LYS A 156 -6.16 -13.98 -3.04
N THR A 157 -6.43 -15.21 -2.66
CA THR A 157 -7.52 -15.61 -1.76
C THR A 157 -6.96 -16.37 -0.55
N GLY A 158 -7.81 -16.73 0.41
CA GLY A 158 -7.39 -17.40 1.65
C GLY A 158 -6.56 -16.50 2.58
N THR A 159 -6.45 -16.90 3.84
CA THR A 159 -5.80 -16.09 4.89
C THR A 159 -4.28 -16.15 4.87
N GLY A 160 -3.69 -17.10 4.14
CA GLY A 160 -2.25 -17.32 4.08
C GLY A 160 -1.45 -16.25 3.31
N ASN A 161 -0.13 -16.42 3.29
CA ASN A 161 0.81 -15.47 2.66
C ASN A 161 1.45 -16.07 1.40
N TRP A 162 1.56 -15.26 0.35
CA TRP A 162 2.21 -15.66 -0.91
C TRP A 162 3.25 -14.64 -1.36
N GLU A 163 4.48 -15.07 -1.63
CA GLU A 163 5.55 -14.27 -2.21
C GLU A 163 5.70 -14.49 -3.71
N LEU A 164 5.51 -13.41 -4.46
CA LEU A 164 5.76 -13.36 -5.89
C LEU A 164 7.19 -12.88 -6.11
N THR A 165 8.04 -13.74 -6.66
CA THR A 165 9.45 -13.38 -6.93
C THR A 165 9.80 -13.40 -8.41
N GLY A 166 8.89 -13.84 -9.29
CA GLY A 166 9.11 -13.81 -10.74
C GLY A 166 8.89 -12.42 -11.35
N SER A 167 9.71 -12.02 -12.33
CA SER A 167 9.59 -10.74 -13.05
C SER A 167 8.39 -10.75 -13.99
N SER A 168 7.21 -10.55 -13.43
CA SER A 168 5.94 -10.77 -14.11
C SER A 168 5.50 -9.55 -14.92
N THR A 169 4.78 -9.77 -16.02
CA THR A 169 4.35 -8.73 -16.97
C THR A 169 2.85 -8.78 -17.31
N TYR A 170 2.07 -9.55 -16.55
CA TYR A 170 0.63 -9.64 -16.74
C TYR A 170 -0.08 -8.30 -16.56
N THR A 171 -1.14 -8.06 -17.33
CA THR A 171 -1.82 -6.74 -17.38
C THR A 171 -3.26 -6.75 -16.85
N GLY A 172 -3.84 -7.92 -16.54
CA GLY A 172 -5.20 -8.00 -15.97
C GLY A 172 -5.31 -7.44 -14.54
N GLY A 173 -4.18 -7.38 -13.85
CA GLY A 173 -4.04 -6.84 -12.50
C GLY A 173 -3.81 -7.90 -11.44
N LEU A 174 -3.61 -7.45 -10.22
CA LEU A 174 -3.46 -8.25 -9.01
C LEU A 174 -4.62 -7.96 -8.06
N ASP A 175 -5.53 -8.92 -7.90
CA ASP A 175 -6.71 -8.80 -7.03
C ASP A 175 -6.44 -9.54 -5.70
N ILE A 176 -6.43 -8.84 -4.56
CA ILE A 176 -6.11 -9.39 -3.24
C ILE A 176 -7.37 -9.38 -2.37
N TYR A 177 -8.04 -10.53 -2.28
CA TYR A 177 -9.26 -10.71 -1.52
C TYR A 177 -9.04 -11.06 -0.04
N ALA A 178 -7.93 -11.75 0.29
CA ALA A 178 -7.62 -12.13 1.66
C ALA A 178 -6.11 -12.44 1.85
N GLY A 179 -5.63 -12.35 3.09
CA GLY A 179 -4.24 -12.65 3.46
C GLY A 179 -3.26 -11.58 2.95
N ARG A 180 -2.00 -11.95 2.71
CA ARG A 180 -0.98 -11.00 2.22
C ARG A 180 -0.23 -11.47 0.97
N ILE A 181 0.14 -10.52 0.11
CA ILE A 181 1.17 -10.67 -0.91
C ILE A 181 2.53 -10.17 -0.39
N VAL A 182 3.47 -11.10 -0.42
CA VAL A 182 4.91 -11.11 -0.20
C VAL A 182 5.74 -10.15 -1.06
N VAL A 183 6.00 -8.97 -0.55
CA VAL A 183 6.93 -7.90 -0.92
C VAL A 183 8.45 -8.10 -0.71
N GLY A 184 9.24 -8.88 -1.46
CA GLY A 184 10.70 -8.61 -1.63
C GLY A 184 11.67 -9.40 -0.75
N GLY A 185 11.60 -10.72 -0.79
CA GLY A 185 12.35 -11.62 0.11
C GLY A 185 13.53 -12.30 -0.58
N GLY A 186 13.93 -11.82 -1.76
CA GLY A 186 15.08 -12.31 -2.51
C GLY A 186 15.91 -11.19 -3.13
N ALA A 187 17.18 -11.50 -3.43
CA ALA A 187 18.16 -10.59 -4.06
C ALA A 187 17.80 -10.18 -5.51
N GLU A 188 16.68 -10.66 -6.03
CA GLU A 188 16.27 -10.45 -7.41
C GLU A 188 14.80 -9.99 -7.44
N ILE A 189 14.54 -8.97 -8.27
CA ILE A 189 13.35 -8.78 -9.13
C ILE A 189 12.51 -7.50 -8.92
N THR A 190 12.58 -6.66 -9.96
CA THR A 190 11.66 -5.60 -10.40
C THR A 190 10.38 -6.21 -11.00
N ASN A 191 9.20 -5.60 -10.80
CA ASN A 191 7.91 -5.96 -11.45
C ASN A 191 7.25 -7.28 -11.01
N SER A 192 7.41 -7.73 -9.76
CA SER A 192 6.72 -8.95 -9.29
C SER A 192 5.18 -8.84 -9.20
N LEU A 193 4.64 -7.62 -9.23
CA LEU A 193 3.20 -7.33 -9.17
C LEU A 193 2.54 -7.22 -10.55
N GLY A 194 3.32 -7.41 -11.63
CA GLY A 194 2.84 -7.27 -13.01
C GLY A 194 2.85 -5.82 -13.48
N ALA A 195 2.06 -5.56 -14.52
CA ALA A 195 1.89 -4.23 -15.13
C ALA A 195 0.43 -3.73 -15.09
N GLY A 196 -0.49 -4.53 -14.53
CA GLY A 196 -1.90 -4.15 -14.34
C GLY A 196 -2.15 -3.42 -13.01
N GLU A 197 -3.41 -3.05 -12.75
CA GLU A 197 -3.80 -2.45 -11.47
C GLU A 197 -3.62 -3.44 -10.30
N VAL A 198 -3.28 -2.93 -9.10
CA VAL A 198 -3.37 -3.72 -7.86
C VAL A 198 -4.67 -3.35 -7.17
N ARG A 199 -5.53 -4.33 -6.90
CA ARG A 199 -6.81 -4.14 -6.22
C ARG A 199 -6.78 -4.90 -4.91
N ILE A 200 -6.97 -4.20 -3.80
CA ILE A 200 -6.94 -4.77 -2.45
C ILE A 200 -8.34 -4.65 -1.87
N TYR A 201 -8.96 -5.78 -1.57
CA TYR A 201 -10.29 -5.88 -0.99
C TYR A 201 -10.21 -6.18 0.52
N ASN A 202 -11.35 -6.09 1.20
CA ASN A 202 -11.43 -6.31 2.65
C ASN A 202 -10.82 -7.66 3.08
N GLY A 203 -9.77 -7.60 3.90
CA GLY A 203 -9.02 -8.76 4.40
C GLY A 203 -7.74 -9.07 3.62
N GLY A 204 -7.53 -8.45 2.46
CA GLY A 204 -6.30 -8.54 1.67
C GLY A 204 -5.26 -7.49 2.05
N GLY A 205 -4.00 -7.72 1.70
CA GLY A 205 -2.94 -6.73 1.83
C GLY A 205 -1.66 -7.11 1.10
N ILE A 206 -0.69 -6.20 1.07
CA ILE A 206 0.69 -6.44 0.68
C ILE A 206 1.55 -6.41 1.96
N ARG A 207 2.69 -7.08 2.00
CA ARG A 207 3.60 -7.04 3.15
C ARG A 207 5.02 -7.00 2.62
N SER A 208 5.92 -6.22 3.21
CA SER A 208 7.35 -6.32 2.86
C SER A 208 8.02 -7.49 3.58
N SER A 209 8.89 -8.24 2.91
CA SER A 209 9.79 -9.20 3.56
C SER A 209 11.12 -8.52 3.84
N GLY A 210 11.23 -7.91 5.01
CA GLY A 210 12.48 -7.34 5.50
C GLY A 210 12.67 -5.85 5.21
N THR A 211 13.89 -5.38 5.50
CA THR A 211 14.26 -3.96 5.59
C THR A 211 14.62 -3.29 4.27
N VAL A 212 14.47 -3.98 3.14
CA VAL A 212 14.94 -3.52 1.83
C VAL A 212 13.84 -2.72 1.12
N THR A 213 14.20 -1.50 0.72
CA THR A 213 13.39 -0.66 -0.16
C THR A 213 13.17 -1.35 -1.50
N ARG A 214 11.94 -1.78 -1.78
CA ARG A 214 11.61 -2.31 -3.12
C ARG A 214 11.35 -1.17 -4.08
N VAL A 215 12.04 -1.21 -5.23
CA VAL A 215 11.79 -0.34 -6.38
C VAL A 215 10.87 -1.10 -7.33
N ASP A 216 9.59 -0.77 -7.29
CA ASP A 216 8.69 -1.16 -8.36
C ASP A 216 8.83 -0.14 -9.49
N SER A 217 9.38 -0.59 -10.62
CA SER A 217 9.65 0.29 -11.77
C SER A 217 8.41 0.57 -12.64
N THR A 218 7.28 -0.07 -12.39
CA THR A 218 6.03 0.16 -13.11
C THR A 218 5.07 1.05 -12.33
N ASN A 219 4.38 1.95 -13.04
CA ASN A 219 3.32 2.77 -12.46
C ASN A 219 2.14 1.87 -12.11
N HIS A 220 1.81 1.77 -10.83
CA HIS A 220 0.64 1.02 -10.37
C HIS A 220 -0.44 1.98 -9.85
N VAL A 221 -1.68 1.70 -10.24
CA VAL A 221 -2.86 2.22 -9.57
C VAL A 221 -3.28 1.20 -8.52
N TYR A 222 -3.25 1.61 -7.24
CA TYR A 222 -3.73 0.80 -6.13
C TYR A 222 -5.18 1.17 -5.84
N LYS A 223 -6.10 0.23 -6.01
CA LYS A 223 -7.52 0.40 -5.65
C LYS A 223 -7.81 -0.35 -4.36
N LEU A 224 -8.27 0.37 -3.35
CA LEU A 224 -8.63 -0.16 -2.03
C LEU A 224 -10.16 -0.24 -1.92
N GLY A 225 -10.72 -1.44 -1.78
CA GLY A 225 -12.15 -1.66 -1.59
C GLY A 225 -12.54 -2.11 -0.18
N GLY A 226 -13.43 -1.38 0.51
CA GLY A 226 -13.94 -1.69 1.86
C GLY A 226 -13.25 -0.92 3.00
N SER A 227 -13.57 -1.19 4.26
CA SER A 227 -12.92 -0.62 5.48
C SER A 227 -11.54 -1.22 5.72
N ASN A 228 -10.73 -1.14 4.69
CA ASN A 228 -9.37 -1.62 4.65
C ASN A 228 -8.55 -0.87 5.72
N TYR A 229 -7.81 -1.60 6.55
CA TYR A 229 -6.88 -1.09 7.57
C TYR A 229 -5.49 -0.98 6.94
N ILE A 230 -4.79 0.16 7.06
CA ILE A 230 -3.41 0.41 6.61
C ILE A 230 -2.48 -0.48 7.43
N ASP A 231 -2.50 -1.73 7.03
CA ASP A 231 -1.60 -2.81 7.34
C ASP A 231 -1.46 -3.65 6.04
N TRP A 232 -1.94 -3.11 4.90
CA TRP A 232 -1.67 -3.63 3.54
C TRP A 232 -0.24 -3.38 3.10
N MET A 233 0.57 -2.84 3.98
CA MET A 233 2.01 -2.80 3.94
C MET A 233 2.37 -2.81 5.42
N ASP A 234 3.11 -3.80 5.93
CA ASP A 234 3.74 -3.68 7.25
C ASP A 234 4.60 -2.41 7.23
N ILE A 235 4.07 -1.28 7.73
CA ILE A 235 4.62 0.04 7.48
C ILE A 235 5.67 0.37 8.54
N GLY A 236 6.90 0.19 8.09
CA GLY A 236 8.05 0.99 8.48
C GLY A 236 9.04 1.24 7.35
N LYS A 237 8.90 0.60 6.16
CA LYS A 237 9.97 0.59 5.12
C LYS A 237 9.56 0.46 3.64
N VAL A 238 8.29 0.56 3.24
CA VAL A 238 7.98 0.54 1.78
C VAL A 238 7.96 1.95 1.18
N THR A 239 9.01 2.26 0.42
CA THR A 239 9.14 3.48 -0.39
C THR A 239 8.45 3.25 -1.74
N LEU A 240 7.40 4.00 -2.03
CA LEU A 240 6.79 4.04 -3.36
C LEU A 240 7.63 4.96 -4.25
N THR A 241 8.38 4.41 -5.20
CA THR A 241 9.39 5.15 -5.97
C THR A 241 8.89 5.78 -7.28
N ASN A 242 7.65 5.52 -7.70
CA ASN A 242 7.03 6.03 -8.93
C ASN A 242 5.64 6.63 -8.67
N ASN A 243 5.07 7.28 -9.69
CA ASN A 243 3.72 7.87 -9.64
C ASN A 243 2.71 6.81 -9.20
N THR A 244 2.32 6.88 -7.92
CA THR A 244 1.42 5.93 -7.29
C THR A 244 0.13 6.67 -6.96
N THR A 245 -0.97 6.19 -7.52
CA THR A 245 -2.32 6.66 -7.19
C THR A 245 -2.97 5.61 -6.31
N VAL A 246 -3.31 5.98 -5.07
CA VAL A 246 -4.10 5.14 -4.17
C VAL A 246 -5.53 5.64 -4.17
N ILE A 247 -6.47 4.80 -4.59
CA ILE A 247 -7.91 5.12 -4.71
C ILE A 247 -8.72 4.22 -3.78
N GLY A 248 -9.38 4.78 -2.75
CA GLY A 248 -10.31 4.05 -1.87
C GLY A 248 -10.21 4.37 -0.38
N ASN A 249 -11.16 3.89 0.43
CA ASN A 249 -11.20 4.15 1.88
C ASN A 249 -9.88 3.72 2.51
N THR A 250 -9.17 4.67 3.14
CA THR A 250 -7.83 4.44 3.66
C THR A 250 -7.88 4.55 5.19
N ALA A 251 -8.04 3.47 5.98
CA ALA A 251 -8.09 3.59 7.44
C ALA A 251 -6.71 3.38 8.08
N ILE A 252 -6.16 4.33 8.84
CA ILE A 252 -4.88 4.16 9.55
C ILE A 252 -5.06 3.24 10.74
N GLY A 253 -4.07 2.37 10.92
CA GLY A 253 -3.96 1.43 12.00
C GLY A 253 -2.63 1.49 12.71
N GLY A 254 -2.63 1.68 14.02
CA GLY A 254 -1.49 1.55 14.95
C GLY A 254 -0.36 2.58 14.80
N GLU A 255 -0.06 3.01 13.58
CA GLU A 255 1.27 3.48 13.19
C GLU A 255 1.23 4.76 12.33
N THR A 256 2.40 5.40 12.19
CA THR A 256 2.60 6.59 11.32
C THR A 256 2.65 6.17 9.85
N ILE A 257 2.05 6.93 8.92
CA ILE A 257 2.31 6.78 7.47
C ILE A 257 3.51 7.66 7.08
N PRO A 258 4.73 7.12 6.87
CA PRO A 258 5.81 7.85 6.24
C PRO A 258 5.60 7.83 4.72
N VAL A 259 5.30 9.00 4.14
CA VAL A 259 5.42 9.17 2.70
C VAL A 259 6.85 9.65 2.44
N SER A 260 7.77 8.71 2.18
CA SER A 260 9.15 8.95 1.79
C SER A 260 9.41 8.27 0.44
N GLY A 261 9.94 9.00 -0.54
CA GLY A 261 10.38 8.42 -1.81
C GLY A 261 10.78 9.45 -2.84
N ASN A 262 11.64 9.05 -3.79
CA ASN A 262 12.01 9.80 -5.00
C ASN A 262 10.86 9.81 -6.04
N SER A 263 9.61 9.77 -5.59
CA SER A 263 8.42 9.87 -6.45
C SER A 263 8.08 11.33 -6.64
N THR A 264 8.04 11.81 -7.89
CA THR A 264 7.71 13.20 -8.21
C THR A 264 6.28 13.56 -7.82
N THR A 265 5.35 12.60 -7.72
CA THR A 265 3.98 12.82 -7.20
C THR A 265 3.36 11.53 -6.64
N THR A 266 2.94 11.57 -5.38
CA THR A 266 2.06 10.58 -4.73
C THR A 266 0.71 11.22 -4.47
N THR A 267 -0.36 10.63 -5.00
CA THR A 267 -1.73 11.08 -4.72
C THR A 267 -2.40 10.07 -3.80
N LEU A 268 -2.67 10.46 -2.55
CA LEU A 268 -3.58 9.73 -1.67
C LEU A 268 -4.96 10.34 -1.86
N GLY A 269 -5.77 9.69 -2.70
CA GLY A 269 -7.06 10.23 -3.06
C GLY A 269 -8.17 9.21 -3.09
N SER A 270 -9.03 9.27 -2.09
CA SER A 270 -10.35 8.66 -2.14
C SER A 270 -11.40 9.76 -2.02
N ASN A 271 -12.59 9.55 -2.57
CA ASN A 271 -13.74 10.41 -2.28
C ASN A 271 -14.09 10.46 -0.77
N THR A 272 -13.47 9.61 0.06
CA THR A 272 -13.79 9.43 1.49
C THR A 272 -12.63 9.79 2.44
N GLY A 273 -11.47 10.23 1.93
CA GLY A 273 -10.24 10.52 2.69
C GLY A 273 -9.66 9.37 3.52
N ILE A 274 -8.64 9.70 4.32
CA ILE A 274 -7.93 8.82 5.25
C ILE A 274 -8.70 8.78 6.58
N GLN A 275 -9.22 7.63 6.94
CA GLN A 275 -9.94 7.36 8.19
C GLN A 275 -9.01 6.76 9.26
N GLU A 276 -9.45 6.56 10.49
CA GLU A 276 -8.68 5.82 11.50
C GLU A 276 -9.55 4.87 12.32
N SER A 277 -8.91 3.83 12.88
CA SER A 277 -9.51 2.95 13.88
C SER A 277 -8.44 2.49 14.86
N GLY A 278 -8.51 2.94 16.13
CA GLY A 278 -7.66 2.40 17.20
C GLY A 278 -6.67 3.35 17.88
N GLY A 279 -6.72 4.67 17.66
CA GLY A 279 -5.89 5.62 18.40
C GLY A 279 -5.44 6.82 17.56
N PRO A 280 -4.68 7.78 18.14
CA PRO A 280 -4.32 9.04 17.50
C PRO A 280 -3.16 8.87 16.50
N PHE A 281 -3.46 8.29 15.34
CA PHE A 281 -2.45 8.03 14.32
C PHE A 281 -2.07 9.30 13.56
N SER A 282 -0.80 9.38 13.18
CA SER A 282 -0.20 10.58 12.60
C SER A 282 0.21 10.38 11.14
N LEU A 283 0.17 11.45 10.36
CA LEU A 283 0.66 11.51 8.98
C LEU A 283 2.01 12.24 8.94
N THR A 284 3.06 11.63 8.37
CA THR A 284 4.36 12.31 8.18
C THR A 284 4.74 12.39 6.70
N LYS A 285 4.84 13.62 6.16
CA LYS A 285 5.38 13.91 4.83
C LYS A 285 6.89 14.15 4.91
N SER A 286 7.65 13.36 4.15
CA SER A 286 9.11 13.42 4.04
C SER A 286 9.57 13.24 2.58
N GLY A 287 10.88 13.24 2.31
CA GLY A 287 11.47 13.18 0.97
C GLY A 287 11.45 14.53 0.23
N ALA A 288 12.63 15.08 -0.06
CA ALA A 288 12.78 16.46 -0.57
C ALA A 288 12.17 16.71 -1.95
N ASN A 289 12.12 15.69 -2.80
CA ASN A 289 11.68 15.81 -4.21
C ASN A 289 10.31 15.17 -4.47
N SER A 290 9.48 15.02 -3.43
CA SER A 290 8.15 14.40 -3.56
C SER A 290 7.01 15.31 -3.19
N VAL A 291 5.90 15.17 -3.92
CA VAL A 291 4.62 15.83 -3.66
C VAL A 291 3.63 14.80 -3.16
N LEU A 292 2.99 15.03 -2.01
CA LEU A 292 1.83 14.27 -1.53
C LEU A 292 0.58 15.11 -1.71
N ILE A 293 -0.42 14.61 -2.42
CA ILE A 293 -1.72 15.30 -2.56
C ILE A 293 -2.76 14.63 -1.66
N LEU A 294 -3.41 15.41 -0.80
CA LEU A 294 -4.59 15.04 -0.02
C LEU A 294 -5.81 15.72 -0.65
N ASN A 295 -6.75 14.94 -1.21
CA ASN A 295 -7.91 15.48 -1.92
C ASN A 295 -9.28 15.03 -1.36
N GLY A 296 -9.29 14.21 -0.30
CA GLY A 296 -10.49 13.74 0.41
C GLY A 296 -10.43 14.01 1.91
N ALA A 297 -11.59 14.02 2.59
CA ALA A 297 -11.73 14.39 4.00
C ALA A 297 -11.10 13.33 4.95
N ASN A 298 -9.98 13.67 5.56
CA ASN A 298 -9.22 12.82 6.47
C ASN A 298 -9.69 12.99 7.92
N SER A 299 -9.83 11.90 8.68
CA SER A 299 -10.33 11.88 10.07
C SER A 299 -9.34 11.32 11.10
N TYR A 300 -8.08 11.04 10.71
CA TYR A 300 -7.05 10.66 11.67
C TYR A 300 -6.89 11.73 12.77
N SER A 301 -6.74 11.34 14.04
CA SER A 301 -6.76 12.21 15.22
C SER A 301 -5.37 12.48 15.81
N GLY A 302 -4.33 11.81 15.33
CA GLY A 302 -2.95 12.22 15.57
C GLY A 302 -2.55 13.46 14.77
N GLY A 303 -1.26 13.74 14.68
CA GLY A 303 -0.74 14.96 14.04
C GLY A 303 -0.40 14.81 12.55
N THR A 304 -0.35 15.93 11.83
CA THR A 304 0.28 16.01 10.50
C THR A 304 1.65 16.66 10.61
N PHE A 305 2.70 15.99 10.14
CA PHE A 305 4.08 16.47 10.18
C PHE A 305 4.64 16.62 8.77
N VAL A 306 5.03 17.83 8.38
CA VAL A 306 5.73 18.10 7.12
C VAL A 306 7.20 18.37 7.44
N THR A 307 8.05 17.44 7.03
CA THR A 307 9.50 17.46 7.29
C THR A 307 10.32 17.70 6.02
N SER A 308 9.79 17.34 4.85
CA SER A 308 10.46 17.56 3.56
C SER A 308 9.51 17.38 2.36
N GLY A 309 9.86 17.92 1.19
CA GLY A 309 9.04 17.94 -0.03
C GLY A 309 7.73 18.71 0.15
N THR A 310 6.71 18.44 -0.67
CA THR A 310 5.45 19.21 -0.67
C THR A 310 4.26 18.37 -0.22
N LEU A 311 3.48 18.83 0.76
CA LEU A 311 2.14 18.34 1.06
C LEU A 311 1.11 19.31 0.47
N ASN A 312 0.33 18.90 -0.50
CA ASN A 312 -0.67 19.71 -1.18
C ASN A 312 -2.09 19.24 -0.79
N VAL A 313 -2.90 20.15 -0.25
CA VAL A 313 -4.27 19.85 0.15
C VAL A 313 -5.25 20.49 -0.83
N THR A 314 -6.01 19.66 -1.53
CA THR A 314 -6.93 20.07 -2.60
C THR A 314 -8.35 19.62 -2.30
N ASN A 315 -9.35 20.15 -3.02
CA ASN A 315 -10.76 19.74 -2.92
C ASN A 315 -11.26 19.70 -1.46
N THR A 316 -11.83 18.56 -1.03
CA THR A 316 -12.32 18.30 0.35
C THR A 316 -11.24 17.76 1.27
N GLY A 317 -9.96 17.81 0.87
CA GLY A 317 -8.81 17.42 1.67
C GLY A 317 -8.76 18.15 3.03
N THR A 318 -8.52 17.40 4.10
CA THR A 318 -8.26 17.95 5.45
C THR A 318 -6.92 17.44 6.00
N LEU A 319 -6.41 18.05 7.08
CA LEU A 319 -5.16 17.64 7.72
C LEU A 319 -5.44 16.84 9.00
N GLY A 320 -6.35 15.85 8.89
CA GLY A 320 -6.85 15.07 10.02
C GLY A 320 -8.04 15.75 10.71
N SER A 321 -8.31 15.31 11.94
CA SER A 321 -9.34 15.87 12.82
C SER A 321 -9.09 17.35 13.13
N ALA A 322 -10.16 18.10 13.39
CA ALA A 322 -10.06 19.48 13.86
C ALA A 322 -9.32 19.60 15.21
N SER A 323 -9.23 18.51 15.99
CA SER A 323 -8.46 18.44 17.25
C SER A 323 -6.98 18.15 17.05
N SER A 324 -6.56 17.79 15.84
CA SER A 324 -5.19 17.38 15.53
C SER A 324 -4.23 18.57 15.43
N ALA A 325 -2.94 18.31 15.67
CA ALA A 325 -1.88 19.28 15.46
C ALA A 325 -1.27 19.17 14.05
N VAL A 326 -0.85 20.29 13.48
CA VAL A 326 -0.08 20.36 12.24
C VAL A 326 1.28 20.98 12.54
N THR A 327 2.36 20.35 12.10
CA THR A 327 3.73 20.86 12.25
C THR A 327 4.44 20.91 10.89
N VAL A 328 4.87 22.10 10.48
CA VAL A 328 5.71 22.34 9.31
C VAL A 328 7.12 22.65 9.82
N SER A 329 7.97 21.63 9.83
CA SER A 329 9.37 21.70 10.29
C SER A 329 10.37 21.75 9.13
N GLY A 330 9.92 21.35 7.94
CA GLY A 330 10.64 21.46 6.67
C GLY A 330 9.66 21.35 5.51
N GLY A 331 10.17 21.30 4.28
CA GLY A 331 9.34 21.18 3.07
C GLY A 331 8.32 22.32 2.90
N THR A 332 7.24 22.03 2.18
CA THR A 332 6.14 22.95 1.89
C THR A 332 4.81 22.31 2.24
N LEU A 333 3.97 22.98 3.04
CA LEU A 333 2.55 22.69 3.15
C LEU A 333 1.78 23.72 2.31
N ASP A 334 1.14 23.24 1.25
CA ASP A 334 0.23 24.01 0.41
C ASP A 334 -1.21 23.70 0.82
N LEU A 335 -1.91 24.69 1.40
CA LEU A 335 -3.30 24.54 1.83
C LEU A 335 -4.29 24.64 0.66
N GLY A 336 -3.86 24.91 -0.57
CA GLY A 336 -4.79 25.07 -1.69
C GLY A 336 -5.80 26.20 -1.46
N ALA A 337 -7.06 26.01 -1.86
CA ALA A 337 -8.06 27.09 -1.86
C ALA A 337 -8.99 27.14 -0.63
N ALA A 338 -9.33 26.00 -0.02
CA ALA A 338 -10.32 25.95 1.06
C ALA A 338 -9.68 26.11 2.44
N ALA A 339 -10.49 26.54 3.42
CA ALA A 339 -10.06 26.65 4.81
C ALA A 339 -9.75 25.27 5.42
N ARG A 340 -8.72 25.19 6.26
CA ARG A 340 -8.37 24.01 7.05
C ARG A 340 -8.52 24.29 8.53
N THR A 341 -9.06 23.34 9.29
CA THR A 341 -9.24 23.50 10.74
C THR A 341 -8.41 22.48 11.49
N ASN A 342 -7.60 22.95 12.43
CA ASN A 342 -6.75 22.13 13.29
C ASN A 342 -6.58 22.80 14.65
N ALA A 343 -6.29 22.05 15.72
CA ALA A 343 -6.20 22.64 17.06
C ALA A 343 -4.98 23.55 17.19
N THR A 344 -3.85 23.09 16.65
CA THR A 344 -2.58 23.83 16.68
C THR A 344 -1.89 23.73 15.32
N VAL A 345 -1.38 24.86 14.84
CA VAL A 345 -0.50 24.94 13.67
C VAL A 345 0.86 25.45 14.12
N THR A 346 1.92 24.68 13.91
CA THR A 346 3.29 25.05 14.24
C THR A 346 4.13 25.14 12.97
N VAL A 347 4.81 26.25 12.76
CA VAL A 347 5.79 26.46 11.69
C VAL A 347 7.13 26.76 12.33
N SER A 348 8.04 25.79 12.27
CA SER A 348 9.38 25.85 12.88
C SER A 348 10.51 25.86 11.85
N GLY A 349 10.19 25.50 10.61
CA GLY A 349 11.03 25.57 9.43
C GLY A 349 10.11 25.58 8.21
N GLY A 350 10.55 25.10 7.05
CA GLY A 350 9.68 24.92 5.87
C GLY A 350 8.86 26.15 5.45
N THR A 351 7.84 25.89 4.62
CA THR A 351 6.95 26.92 4.06
C THR A 351 5.49 26.51 4.22
N LEU A 352 4.67 27.39 4.80
CA LEU A 352 3.21 27.31 4.74
C LEU A 352 2.72 28.29 3.67
N GLN A 353 1.92 27.81 2.71
CA GLN A 353 1.46 28.65 1.60
C GLN A 353 0.01 28.37 1.20
N ASN A 354 -0.59 29.39 0.56
CA ASN A 354 -1.92 29.42 -0.02
C ASN A 354 -3.04 29.17 1.00
N GLY A 355 -4.26 29.51 0.60
CA GLY A 355 -5.47 29.18 1.34
C GLY A 355 -5.59 29.84 2.71
N SER A 356 -6.33 29.17 3.59
CA SER A 356 -6.55 29.65 4.96
C SER A 356 -6.54 28.53 5.97
N PHE A 357 -6.15 28.86 7.20
CA PHE A 357 -6.29 27.95 8.33
C PHE A 357 -7.08 28.60 9.48
N SER A 358 -7.82 27.77 10.19
CA SER A 358 -8.51 28.08 11.44
C SER A 358 -7.89 27.24 12.54
N ALA A 359 -7.36 27.89 13.57
CA ALA A 359 -6.69 27.19 14.67
C ALA A 359 -6.94 27.85 16.02
N THR A 360 -6.89 27.07 17.09
CA THR A 360 -6.88 27.65 18.44
C THR A 360 -5.55 28.37 18.67
N THR A 361 -4.44 27.72 18.32
CA THR A 361 -3.10 28.27 18.51
C THR A 361 -2.25 28.15 17.24
N VAL A 362 -1.53 29.21 16.91
CA VAL A 362 -0.48 29.22 15.89
C VAL A 362 0.85 29.50 16.57
N ASN A 363 1.84 28.67 16.31
CA ASN A 363 3.21 28.87 16.79
C ASN A 363 4.13 29.04 15.58
N ILE A 364 4.80 30.19 15.49
CA ILE A 364 5.78 30.49 14.45
C ILE A 364 7.12 30.68 15.16
N THR A 365 7.98 29.68 15.07
CA THR A 365 9.33 29.70 15.67
C THR A 365 10.42 29.77 14.60
N GLY A 366 10.06 29.62 13.33
CA GLY A 366 10.95 29.64 12.18
C GLY A 366 10.16 29.50 10.88
N GLY A 367 10.85 29.17 9.78
CA GLY A 367 10.21 28.90 8.50
C GLY A 367 9.63 30.13 7.80
N THR A 368 8.75 29.89 6.83
CA THR A 368 8.07 30.93 6.05
C THR A 368 6.55 30.74 6.08
N ILE A 369 5.82 31.81 6.38
CA ILE A 369 4.37 31.92 6.10
C ILE A 369 4.24 32.78 4.85
N ALA A 370 3.74 32.24 3.74
CA ALA A 370 3.62 32.98 2.49
C ALA A 370 2.53 34.07 2.56
N ASN A 371 2.66 35.11 1.73
CA ASN A 371 1.66 36.18 1.61
C ASN A 371 0.28 35.67 1.18
N THR A 372 0.21 34.47 0.58
CA THR A 372 -1.05 33.86 0.13
C THR A 372 -1.83 33.17 1.25
N VAL A 373 -1.31 33.16 2.48
CA VAL A 373 -1.97 32.53 3.63
C VAL A 373 -2.80 33.57 4.38
N THR A 374 -4.04 33.21 4.68
CA THR A 374 -4.90 33.93 5.64
C THR A 374 -5.23 33.05 6.83
N ASN A 375 -5.65 33.62 7.95
CA ASN A 375 -5.96 32.82 9.12
C ASN A 375 -7.10 33.35 9.98
N THR A 376 -7.66 32.45 10.77
CA THR A 376 -8.47 32.74 11.96
C THR A 376 -7.85 32.00 13.13
N ALA A 377 -7.16 32.71 14.01
CA ALA A 377 -6.56 32.10 15.20
C ALA A 377 -7.06 32.74 16.49
N ALA A 378 -7.21 31.97 17.57
CA ALA A 378 -7.42 32.58 18.88
C ALA A 378 -6.12 33.17 19.41
N THR A 379 -5.05 32.38 19.38
CA THR A 379 -3.71 32.81 19.80
C THR A 379 -2.70 32.64 18.67
N ILE A 380 -1.85 33.65 18.46
CA ILE A 380 -0.66 33.57 17.61
C ILE A 380 0.56 33.86 18.47
N ASN A 381 1.54 32.95 18.45
CA ASN A 381 2.83 33.09 19.10
C ASN A 381 3.92 33.15 18.02
N ILE A 382 4.75 34.19 18.05
CA ILE A 382 5.84 34.41 17.09
C ILE A 382 7.14 34.58 17.86
N SER A 383 8.15 33.81 17.51
CA SER A 383 9.52 33.90 18.04
C SER A 383 10.61 33.75 16.98
N GLY A 384 10.22 33.68 15.70
CA GLY A 384 11.13 33.54 14.56
C GLY A 384 10.38 33.44 13.23
N GLY A 385 11.12 33.30 12.14
CA GLY A 385 10.60 33.02 10.79
C GLY A 385 10.41 34.24 9.89
N THR A 386 9.89 33.99 8.70
CA THR A 386 9.60 34.98 7.67
C THR A 386 8.10 35.00 7.40
N LEU A 387 7.46 36.13 7.64
CA LEU A 387 6.02 36.30 7.46
C LEU A 387 5.77 37.11 6.19
N GLY A 388 4.84 36.63 5.37
CA GLY A 388 4.33 37.37 4.23
C GLY A 388 3.58 38.63 4.68
N THR A 389 3.34 39.54 3.73
CA THR A 389 2.74 40.85 4.00
C THR A 389 1.24 40.83 4.30
N SER A 390 0.59 39.66 4.24
CA SER A 390 -0.82 39.48 4.59
C SER A 390 -0.99 39.56 6.10
N ALA A 391 -2.09 40.19 6.53
CA ALA A 391 -2.38 40.35 7.95
C ALA A 391 -2.62 38.99 8.60
N LEU A 392 -1.76 38.62 9.56
CA LEU A 392 -2.09 37.57 10.52
C LEU A 392 -3.08 38.14 11.54
N SER A 393 -4.16 37.40 11.81
CA SER A 393 -5.22 37.82 12.72
C SER A 393 -5.34 36.93 13.95
N ALA A 394 -5.39 37.53 15.14
CA ALA A 394 -5.68 36.83 16.38
C ALA A 394 -6.93 37.41 17.05
N SER A 395 -7.85 36.55 17.50
CA SER A 395 -9.07 36.99 18.19
C SER A 395 -8.92 37.11 19.71
N SER A 396 -7.87 36.53 20.29
CA SER A 396 -7.62 36.58 21.74
C SER A 396 -6.24 37.13 22.09
N ALA A 397 -5.17 36.57 21.54
CA ALA A 397 -3.81 37.00 21.85
C ALA A 397 -2.88 36.94 20.64
N PHE A 398 -2.15 38.02 20.42
CA PHE A 398 -1.03 38.06 19.48
C PHE A 398 0.25 38.32 20.26
N ASN A 399 1.09 37.31 20.39
CA ASN A 399 2.32 37.31 21.18
C ASN A 399 3.53 37.37 20.24
N TYR A 400 4.26 38.48 20.28
CA TYR A 400 5.48 38.68 19.51
C TYR A 400 6.72 38.69 20.43
N GLY A 401 7.50 37.61 20.36
CA GLY A 401 8.74 37.41 21.12
C GLY A 401 10.02 37.83 20.39
N GLY A 402 9.91 38.40 19.18
CA GLY A 402 11.04 38.85 18.37
C GLY A 402 11.51 37.82 17.34
N GLY A 403 12.54 38.18 16.57
CA GLY A 403 13.25 37.26 15.66
C GLY A 403 12.57 36.97 14.32
N ALA A 404 11.34 37.44 14.09
CA ALA A 404 10.66 37.26 12.81
C ALA A 404 10.87 38.47 11.89
N THR A 405 10.79 38.24 10.58
CA THR A 405 10.90 39.27 9.53
C THR A 405 9.61 39.35 8.71
N GLY A 406 9.36 40.48 8.03
CA GLY A 406 8.26 40.63 7.07
C GLY A 406 6.87 40.97 7.65
N ILE A 407 6.77 41.22 8.96
CA ILE A 407 5.52 41.68 9.58
C ILE A 407 5.24 43.12 9.13
N SER A 408 4.29 43.29 8.22
CA SER A 408 3.82 44.60 7.75
C SER A 408 2.52 45.05 8.40
N THR A 409 1.66 44.10 8.81
CA THR A 409 0.34 44.38 9.40
C THR A 409 -0.01 43.36 10.49
N VAL A 410 -0.59 43.83 11.59
CA VAL A 410 -1.14 42.99 12.67
C VAL A 410 -2.61 43.34 12.82
N ALA A 411 -3.50 42.37 12.68
CA ALA A 411 -4.92 42.54 12.90
C ALA A 411 -5.35 41.85 14.21
N LEU A 412 -6.05 42.58 15.08
CA LEU A 412 -6.68 42.01 16.28
C LEU A 412 -8.19 41.99 16.06
N GLY A 413 -8.82 40.83 16.27
CA GLY A 413 -10.28 40.71 16.25
C GLY A 413 -10.85 40.80 17.66
N GLY A 414 -11.96 41.53 17.86
CA GLY A 414 -12.67 41.60 19.15
C GLY A 414 -11.84 42.22 20.28
N ALA A 415 -11.88 41.63 21.49
CA ALA A 415 -11.13 42.07 22.67
C ALA A 415 -9.67 41.55 22.71
N GLY A 416 -9.08 41.28 21.54
CA GLY A 416 -7.74 40.69 21.43
C GLY A 416 -6.64 41.57 22.04
N ARG A 417 -5.63 40.94 22.65
CA ARG A 417 -4.46 41.62 23.25
C ARG A 417 -3.22 41.40 22.41
N PHE A 418 -2.40 42.45 22.25
CA PHE A 418 -1.09 42.37 21.61
C PHE A 418 0.00 42.46 22.69
N TYR A 419 0.85 41.44 22.76
CA TYR A 419 1.97 41.35 23.70
C TYR A 419 3.29 41.38 22.95
N LEU A 420 4.21 42.25 23.35
CA LEU A 420 5.61 42.20 22.94
C LEU A 420 6.47 41.74 24.10
N THR A 421 7.37 40.80 23.83
CA THR A 421 8.40 40.37 24.78
C THR A 421 9.76 40.51 24.11
N ASN A 422 10.72 41.16 24.80
CA ASN A 422 12.09 41.35 24.30
C ASN A 422 12.19 41.93 22.87
N SER A 423 11.23 42.79 22.50
CA SER A 423 11.09 43.36 21.15
C SER A 423 10.69 44.83 21.21
N THR A 424 11.07 45.60 20.18
CA THR A 424 10.71 47.01 20.05
C THR A 424 9.54 47.18 19.08
N LEU A 425 8.48 47.87 19.50
CA LEU A 425 7.44 48.36 18.60
C LEU A 425 7.85 49.73 18.07
N THR A 426 8.28 49.79 16.81
CA THR A 426 8.52 51.07 16.12
C THR A 426 7.29 51.41 15.31
N LEU A 427 6.66 52.54 15.62
CA LEU A 427 5.51 53.07 14.91
C LEU A 427 5.99 54.19 14.00
N SER A 428 6.04 53.93 12.69
CA SER A 428 6.46 54.91 11.67
C SER A 428 5.20 55.52 11.04
N ASP A 429 5.09 56.85 11.14
CA ASP A 429 4.02 57.78 10.73
C ASP A 429 2.86 57.28 9.82
N ASN A 430 1.64 57.73 10.20
CA ASN A 430 0.29 57.48 9.67
C ASN A 430 -0.50 56.31 10.29
N PHE A 431 -0.90 56.45 11.55
CA PHE A 431 -2.09 55.73 12.05
C PHE A 431 -3.35 56.36 11.48
N ASN A 432 -4.08 55.64 10.62
CA ASN A 432 -5.39 56.12 10.19
C ASN A 432 -6.51 55.86 11.20
N THR A 433 -6.31 55.02 12.23
CA THR A 433 -7.19 54.92 13.41
C THR A 433 -6.69 53.84 14.37
N LEU A 434 -6.51 54.18 15.64
CA LEU A 434 -6.50 53.20 16.74
C LEU A 434 -7.90 53.25 17.36
N THR A 435 -8.84 52.47 16.85
CA THR A 435 -10.17 52.35 17.48
C THR A 435 -10.07 51.33 18.61
N GLY A 436 -9.89 51.82 19.83
CA GLY A 436 -10.07 51.02 21.03
C GLY A 436 -11.56 50.77 21.29
N GLY A 437 -11.90 49.54 21.65
CA GLY A 437 -13.16 49.15 22.28
C GLY A 437 -12.94 48.94 23.77
#